data_AF-A0A6V7LAT3-F1
#
_entry.id   AF-A0A6V7LAT3-F1
#
_cell.length_a   1.000
_cell.length_b   1.000
_cell.length_c   1.000
_cell.angle_alpha   90.00
_cell.angle_beta   90.00
_cell.angle_gamma   90.00
#
_symmetry.space_group_name_H-M   'P 1'
#
loop_
_entity.id
_entity.type
_entity.pdbx_description
1 polymer ?
#
loop_
_entity_poly.entity_id
_entity_poly.type
_entity_poly.pdbx_seq_one_letter_code
_entity_poly.pdbx_strand_id
1 'polypeptide(L)'
;WLECVREMQMREAAGYIFVKKYFPEDSIEKAKKMMNNIKNELENKISNSNWMSGEAKEAAREKFRAMKTLIGFPDWYNNLTAVLNHYKGV
;
A
#
# COMPACT_ATOMS: atom_id res chain seq x y z
N TRP A 1 3.48 -17.44 -24.29
CA TRP A 1 3.12 -16.04 -23.97
C TRP A 1 3.01 -15.81 -22.46
N LEU A 2 2.28 -16.64 -21.70
CA LEU A 2 2.22 -16.52 -20.22
C LEU A 2 3.59 -16.62 -19.56
N GLU A 3 4.44 -17.52 -20.05
CA GLU A 3 5.83 -17.67 -19.62
C GLU A 3 6.62 -16.37 -19.81
N CYS A 4 6.54 -15.74 -20.99
CA CYS A 4 7.16 -14.44 -21.25
C CYS A 4 6.67 -13.34 -20.29
N VAL A 5 5.38 -13.33 -19.94
CA VAL A 5 4.83 -12.37 -18.97
C VAL A 5 5.39 -12.61 -17.56
N ARG A 6 5.62 -13.87 -17.17
CA ARG A 6 6.20 -14.21 -15.86
C ARG A 6 7.69 -13.86 -15.75
N GLU A 7 8.45 -14.09 -16.83
CA GLU A 7 9.90 -13.84 -16.89
C GLU A 7 10.27 -12.38 -17.16
N MET A 8 9.30 -11.53 -17.52
CA MET A 8 9.55 -10.13 -17.85
C MET A 8 10.06 -9.34 -16.63
N GLN A 9 11.19 -8.64 -16.82
CA GLN A 9 11.85 -7.83 -15.78
C GLN A 9 11.30 -6.39 -15.68
N MET A 10 10.35 -6.01 -16.55
CA MET A 10 9.71 -4.68 -16.57
C MET A 10 8.37 -4.67 -15.83
N ARG A 11 8.36 -5.13 -14.58
CA ARG A 11 7.13 -5.33 -13.79
C ARG A 11 6.38 -4.02 -13.55
N GLU A 12 7.11 -2.94 -13.32
CA GLU A 12 6.55 -1.62 -13.04
C GLU A 12 5.92 -0.99 -14.29
N ALA A 13 6.52 -1.19 -15.47
CA ALA A 13 5.92 -0.77 -16.73
C ALA A 13 4.61 -1.52 -17.01
N ALA A 14 4.59 -2.85 -16.81
CA ALA A 14 3.36 -3.63 -16.91
C ALA A 14 2.31 -3.20 -15.88
N GLY A 15 2.73 -2.93 -14.64
CA GLY A 15 1.88 -2.39 -13.58
C GLY A 15 1.24 -1.07 -13.96
N TYR A 16 2.02 -0.11 -14.48
CA TYR A 16 1.53 1.18 -14.95
C TYR A 16 0.43 1.03 -16.02
N ILE A 17 0.68 0.19 -17.03
CA ILE A 17 -0.29 -0.05 -18.11
C ILE A 17 -1.56 -0.70 -17.57
N PHE A 18 -1.43 -1.69 -16.69
CA PHE A 18 -2.56 -2.37 -16.07
C PHE A 18 -3.41 -1.39 -15.26
N VAL A 19 -2.77 -0.59 -14.41
CA VAL A 19 -3.44 0.40 -13.57
C VAL A 19 -4.22 1.41 -14.42
N LYS A 20 -3.56 2.00 -15.43
CA LYS A 20 -4.17 2.99 -16.31
C LYS A 20 -5.39 2.46 -17.06
N LYS A 21 -5.43 1.15 -17.36
CA LYS A 21 -6.50 0.55 -18.17
C LYS A 21 -7.64 -0.04 -17.34
N TYR A 22 -7.35 -0.59 -16.16
CA TYR A 22 -8.31 -1.43 -15.45
C TYR A 22 -8.57 -1.01 -14.00
N PHE A 23 -7.76 -0.13 -13.41
CA PHE A 23 -7.91 0.22 -12.00
C PHE A 23 -8.95 1.33 -11.83
N PRO A 24 -10.06 1.11 -11.10
CA PRO A 24 -11.07 2.15 -10.90
C PRO A 24 -10.57 3.26 -9.97
N GLU A 25 -10.88 4.51 -10.29
CA GLU A 25 -10.43 5.70 -9.53
C GLU A 25 -10.88 5.67 -8.06
N ASP A 26 -12.06 5.11 -7.78
CA ASP A 26 -12.68 5.08 -6.45
C ASP A 26 -12.14 3.96 -5.53
N SER A 27 -11.42 2.98 -6.09
CA SER A 27 -11.02 1.77 -5.37
C SER A 27 -9.92 2.05 -4.34
N ILE A 28 -9.01 2.97 -4.64
CA ILE A 28 -7.97 3.41 -3.67
C ILE A 28 -8.62 4.10 -2.47
N GLU A 29 -9.57 5.01 -2.69
CA GLU A 29 -10.20 5.76 -1.60
C GLU A 29 -11.05 4.86 -0.71
N LYS A 30 -11.78 3.90 -1.31
CA LYS A 30 -12.50 2.85 -0.56
C LYS A 30 -11.55 2.03 0.32
N ALA A 31 -10.42 1.59 -0.25
CA ALA A 31 -9.42 0.82 0.50
C ALA A 31 -8.74 1.64 1.60
N LYS A 32 -8.45 2.94 1.36
CA LYS A 32 -7.92 3.86 2.37
C LYS A 32 -8.89 4.02 3.54
N LYS A 33 -10.17 4.23 3.25
CA LYS A 33 -11.22 4.32 4.28
C LYS A 33 -11.31 3.04 5.10
N MET A 34 -11.30 1.88 4.45
CA MET A 34 -11.31 0.58 5.13
C MET A 34 -10.08 0.41 6.03
N MET A 35 -8.89 0.75 5.55
CA MET A 35 -7.65 0.64 6.32
C MET A 35 -7.67 1.58 7.55
N ASN A 36 -8.16 2.80 7.40
CA ASN A 36 -8.31 3.73 8.52
C ASN A 36 -9.28 3.18 9.57
N ASN A 37 -10.39 2.59 9.16
CA ASN A 37 -11.32 1.94 10.08
C ASN A 37 -10.67 0.79 10.85
N ILE A 38 -9.89 -0.06 10.16
CA ILE A 38 -9.15 -1.17 10.80
C ILE A 38 -8.12 -0.64 11.81
N LYS A 39 -7.38 0.42 11.45
CA LYS A 39 -6.40 1.04 12.36
C LYS A 39 -7.07 1.59 13.62
N ASN A 40 -8.20 2.28 13.48
CA ASN A 40 -8.95 2.83 14.60
C ASN A 40 -9.47 1.72 15.53
N GLU A 41 -10.05 0.66 14.96
CA GLU A 41 -10.58 -0.45 15.75
C GLU A 41 -9.46 -1.22 16.48
N LEU A 42 -8.30 -1.36 15.85
CA LEU A 42 -7.14 -1.97 16.49
C LEU A 42 -6.62 -1.12 17.66
N GLU A 43 -6.55 0.21 17.51
CA GLU A 43 -6.17 1.13 18.59
C GLU A 43 -7.16 1.05 19.78
N ASN A 44 -8.46 0.97 19.49
CA ASN A 44 -9.49 0.75 20.50
C ASN A 44 -9.30 -0.58 21.25
N LYS A 45 -9.03 -1.67 20.52
CA LYS A 45 -8.80 -3.00 21.13
C LYS A 45 -7.57 -3.03 22.02
N ILE A 46 -6.48 -2.37 21.62
CA ILE A 46 -5.25 -2.29 22.44
C ILE A 46 -5.52 -1.50 23.71
N SER A 47 -6.20 -0.36 23.58
CA SER A 47 -6.54 0.50 24.72
C SER A 47 -7.36 -0.25 25.77
N ASN A 48 -8.34 -1.05 25.32
CA ASN A 48 -9.24 -1.84 26.17
C ASN A 48 -8.71 -3.23 26.53
N SER A 49 -7.47 -3.58 26.15
CA SER A 49 -6.90 -4.90 26.44
C SER A 49 -6.57 -5.05 27.94
N ASN A 50 -6.99 -6.17 28.55
CA ASN A 50 -6.71 -6.45 29.97
C ASN A 50 -5.42 -7.23 30.20
N TRP A 51 -4.78 -7.74 29.15
CA TRP A 51 -3.57 -8.58 29.25
C TRP A 51 -2.28 -7.80 29.00
N MET A 52 -2.36 -6.59 28.44
CA MET A 52 -1.20 -5.74 28.16
C MET A 52 -0.95 -4.75 29.30
N SER A 53 0.31 -4.58 29.69
CA SER A 53 0.73 -3.49 30.57
C SER A 53 0.54 -2.13 29.88
N GLY A 54 0.50 -1.04 30.66
CA GLY A 54 0.40 0.32 30.11
C GLY A 54 1.52 0.65 29.12
N GLU A 55 2.75 0.25 29.44
CA GLU A 55 3.94 0.44 28.59
C GLU A 55 3.81 -0.33 27.27
N ALA A 56 3.37 -1.59 27.32
CA ALA A 56 3.17 -2.41 26.13
C ALA A 56 2.07 -1.84 25.22
N LYS A 57 1.00 -1.27 25.79
CA LYS A 57 -0.04 -0.58 25.03
C LYS A 57 0.49 0.65 24.30
N GLU A 58 1.35 1.44 24.96
CA GLU A 58 1.93 2.63 24.33
C GLU A 58 2.87 2.26 23.18
N ALA A 59 3.80 1.34 23.42
CA ALA A 59 4.71 0.86 22.37
C ALA A 59 3.96 0.27 21.16
N ALA A 60 2.86 -0.44 21.40
CA ALA A 60 2.00 -0.93 20.34
C ALA A 60 1.35 0.21 19.54
N ARG A 61 0.80 1.23 20.22
CA ARG A 61 0.20 2.41 19.56
C ARG A 61 1.21 3.18 18.71
N GLU A 62 2.41 3.43 19.24
CA GLU A 62 3.49 4.07 18.50
C GLU A 62 3.84 3.30 17.22
N LYS A 63 4.03 1.98 17.34
CA LYS A 63 4.30 1.10 16.19
C LYS A 63 3.19 1.20 15.14
N PHE A 64 1.93 1.11 15.54
CA PHE A 64 0.81 1.16 14.58
C PHE A 64 0.68 2.52 13.88
N ARG A 65 0.93 3.62 14.60
CA ARG A 65 0.95 4.98 14.02
C ARG A 65 2.10 5.16 13.02
N ALA A 66 3.24 4.51 13.26
CA ALA A 66 4.39 4.54 12.35
C ALA A 66 4.25 3.65 11.10
N MET A 67 3.29 2.71 11.08
CA MET A 67 3.12 1.81 9.93
C MET A 67 2.62 2.54 8.68
N LYS A 68 3.45 2.52 7.64
CA LYS A 68 3.08 2.98 6.30
C LYS A 68 2.02 2.08 5.67
N THR A 69 1.08 2.69 4.99
CA THR A 69 0.02 2.00 4.26
C THR A 69 0.30 2.12 2.77
N LEU A 70 0.43 0.97 2.09
CA LEU A 70 0.61 0.88 0.65
C LEU A 70 -0.66 0.27 0.06
N ILE A 71 -1.37 1.01 -0.79
CA ILE A 71 -2.65 0.60 -1.37
C ILE A 71 -2.57 0.76 -2.89
N GLY A 72 -2.84 -0.32 -3.62
CA GLY A 72 -2.87 -0.32 -5.08
C GLY A 72 -1.47 -0.26 -5.69
N PHE A 73 -1.04 0.94 -6.06
CA PHE A 73 0.17 1.20 -6.84
C PHE A 73 0.92 2.42 -6.30
N PRO A 74 2.22 2.58 -6.61
CA PRO A 74 2.96 3.73 -6.10
C PRO A 74 2.54 5.02 -6.81
N ASP A 75 2.55 6.15 -6.07
CA ASP A 75 2.03 7.43 -6.55
C ASP A 75 2.69 7.92 -7.86
N TRP A 76 3.96 7.54 -8.10
CA TRP A 76 4.69 7.92 -9.30
C TRP A 76 4.14 7.29 -10.59
N TYR A 77 3.26 6.29 -10.50
CA TYR A 77 2.54 5.78 -11.67
C TYR A 77 1.63 6.84 -12.30
N ASN A 78 1.27 7.92 -11.60
CA ASN A 78 0.53 9.03 -12.23
C ASN A 78 1.39 9.84 -13.22
N ASN A 79 2.70 9.60 -13.26
CA ASN A 79 3.65 10.32 -14.11
C ASN A 79 4.41 9.33 -15.02
N LEU A 80 4.06 9.32 -16.31
CA LEU A 80 4.72 8.47 -17.30
C LEU A 80 6.25 8.70 -17.34
N THR A 81 6.70 9.94 -17.22
CA THR A 81 8.14 10.26 -17.21
C THR A 81 8.86 9.59 -16.05
N ALA A 82 8.23 9.51 -14.87
CA ALA A 82 8.80 8.80 -13.72
C ALA A 82 8.94 7.29 -14.01
N VAL A 83 7.96 6.69 -14.69
CA VAL A 83 8.02 5.29 -15.13
C VAL A 83 9.15 5.05 -16.13
N LEU A 84 9.29 5.93 -17.12
CA LEU A 84 10.36 5.82 -18.12
C LEU A 84 11.74 5.99 -17.49
N ASN A 85 11.88 6.94 -16.55
CA ASN A 85 13.14 7.18 -15.84
C ASN A 85 13.56 5.99 -14.96
N HIS A 86 12.62 5.19 -14.46
CA HIS A 86 12.93 3.98 -13.68
C HIS A 86 13.76 2.97 -14.47
N TYR A 87 13.61 2.95 -15.80
CA TYR A 87 14.34 2.06 -16.70
C TYR A 87 15.49 2.77 -17.45
N LYS A 88 15.84 4.00 -17.06
CA LYS A 88 16.94 4.73 -17.72
C LYS A 88 18.28 4.11 -17.31
N GLY A 89 19.02 3.59 -18.29
CA GLY A 89 20.35 3.00 -18.06
C GLY A 89 20.33 1.52 -17.70
N VAL A 90 19.14 0.89 -17.73
CA VAL A 90 18.98 -0.55 -17.91
C VAL A 90 18.96 -0.86 -19.40
#